data_AF-A0A318MT60-F1
#
_entry.id   AF-A0A318MT60-F1
#
_cell.length_a   1.000
_cell.length_b   1.000
_cell.length_c   1.000
_cell.angle_alpha   90.00
_cell.angle_beta   90.00
_cell.angle_gamma   90.00
#
_symmetry.space_group_name_H-M   'P 1'
#
loop_
_entity.id
_entity.type
_entity.pdbx_description
1 polymer ?
#
loop_
_entity_poly.entity_id
_entity_poly.type
_entity_poly.pdbx_seq_one_letter_code
_entity_poly.pdbx_strand_id
1 'polypeptide(L)'
;MKQGIDPQVHKAELEQRKQYEIISTFKKVATDWFKVKSSKGLIEITLKGIWNSLELHIFPYIGNSSIFKIKAKDFTKVMEPLRANGKLETIKRLCQRINEIMFML
;
A
#
# COMPACT_ATOMS: atom_id res chain seq x y z
N MET A 1 -44.53 -1.98 -2.66
CA MET A 1 -43.12 -2.43 -2.66
C MET A 1 -42.27 -1.28 -2.13
N LYS A 2 -41.94 -1.27 -0.83
CA LYS A 2 -41.03 -0.26 -0.26
C LYS A 2 -39.73 -0.98 0.06
N GLN A 3 -38.73 -0.84 -0.80
CA GLN A 3 -37.36 -1.16 -0.44
C GLN A 3 -36.91 -0.08 0.56
N GLY A 4 -37.26 -0.30 1.82
CA GLY A 4 -36.75 0.47 2.95
C GLY A 4 -35.31 0.07 3.18
N ILE A 5 -34.39 0.68 2.43
CA ILE A 5 -33.00 0.69 2.84
C ILE A 5 -32.95 1.64 4.02
N ASP A 6 -32.81 1.07 5.21
CA ASP A 6 -32.82 1.78 6.46
C ASP A 6 -31.68 2.83 6.48
N PRO A 7 -31.97 4.14 6.63
CA PRO A 7 -30.95 5.18 6.56
C PRO A 7 -29.89 5.07 7.67
N GLN A 8 -30.17 4.32 8.74
CA GLN A 8 -29.21 4.04 9.81
C GLN A 8 -28.15 3.02 9.38
N VAL A 9 -28.52 2.01 8.59
CA VAL A 9 -27.58 1.00 8.06
C VAL A 9 -26.61 1.67 7.08
N HIS A 10 -27.12 2.54 6.20
CA HIS A 10 -26.29 3.25 5.24
C HIS A 10 -25.28 4.19 5.90
N LYS A 11 -25.66 4.87 6.99
CA LYS A 11 -24.73 5.71 7.77
C LYS A 11 -23.66 4.88 8.48
N ALA A 12 -24.05 3.77 9.10
CA ALA A 12 -23.12 2.87 9.79
C ALA A 12 -22.12 2.21 8.82
N GLU A 13 -22.54 1.84 7.61
CA GLU A 13 -21.64 1.34 6.57
C GLU A 13 -20.66 2.41 6.08
N LEU A 14 -21.12 3.66 5.93
CA LEU A 14 -20.27 4.78 5.52
C LEU A 14 -19.24 5.13 6.60
N GLU A 15 -19.63 5.10 7.87
CA GLU A 15 -18.72 5.32 9.00
C GLU A 15 -17.71 4.18 9.14
N GLN A 16 -18.14 2.92 8.99
CA GLN A 16 -17.22 1.78 9.00
C GLN A 16 -16.25 1.82 7.84
N ARG A 17 -16.68 2.19 6.62
CA ARG A 17 -15.77 2.44 5.49
C ARG A 17 -14.79 3.55 5.79
N LYS A 18 -15.25 4.70 6.28
CA LYS A 18 -14.37 5.81 6.67
C LYS A 18 -13.36 5.40 7.74
N GLN A 19 -13.78 4.63 8.75
CA GLN A 19 -12.87 4.09 9.75
C GLN A 19 -11.88 3.12 9.10
N TYR A 20 -12.33 2.21 8.25
CA TYR A 20 -11.45 1.30 7.51
C TYR A 20 -10.44 2.03 6.62
N GLU A 21 -10.85 3.13 5.99
CA GLU A 21 -9.98 4.03 5.23
C GLU A 21 -8.95 4.71 6.15
N ILE A 22 -9.38 5.22 7.30
CA ILE A 22 -8.50 5.85 8.31
C ILE A 22 -7.47 4.85 8.85
N ILE A 23 -7.86 3.59 9.08
CA ILE A 23 -7.01 2.54 9.67
C ILE A 23 -6.20 1.79 8.59
N SER A 24 -6.49 1.99 7.31
CA SER A 24 -5.74 1.36 6.22
C SER A 24 -4.39 2.05 6.04
N THR A 25 -3.40 1.52 6.76
CA THR A 25 -2.00 1.91 6.59
C THR A 25 -1.43 1.34 5.31
N PHE A 26 -0.40 1.98 4.78
CA PHE A 26 0.31 1.47 3.60
C PHE A 26 0.76 0.02 3.78
N LYS A 27 1.28 -0.33 4.97
CA LYS A 27 1.71 -1.70 5.29
C LYS A 27 0.56 -2.70 5.19
N LYS A 28 -0.65 -2.33 5.62
CA LYS A 28 -1.82 -3.23 5.57
C LYS A 28 -2.23 -3.53 4.12
N VAL A 29 -2.32 -2.50 3.29
CA VAL A 29 -2.64 -2.65 1.86
C VAL A 29 -1.51 -3.37 1.11
N ALA A 30 -0.25 -3.06 1.42
CA ALA A 30 0.90 -3.76 0.87
C ALA A 30 0.92 -5.26 1.24
N THR A 31 0.46 -5.62 2.44
CA THR A 31 0.33 -7.02 2.86
C THR A 31 -0.73 -7.76 2.03
N ASP A 32 -1.87 -7.11 1.77
CA ASP A 32 -2.93 -7.70 0.95
C ASP A 32 -2.49 -7.88 -0.51
N TRP A 33 -1.89 -6.83 -1.07
CA TRP A 33 -1.24 -6.88 -2.38
C TRP A 33 -0.21 -8.00 -2.46
N PHE A 34 0.61 -8.19 -1.43
CA PHE A 34 1.62 -9.22 -1.41
C PHE A 34 1.03 -10.64 -1.39
N LYS A 35 -0.10 -10.85 -0.72
CA LYS A 35 -0.84 -12.13 -0.78
C LYS A 35 -1.29 -12.43 -2.20
N VAL A 36 -1.93 -11.46 -2.86
CA VAL A 36 -2.35 -11.61 -4.26
C VAL A 36 -1.16 -11.82 -5.19
N LYS A 37 -0.05 -11.10 -4.97
CA LYS A 37 1.19 -11.29 -5.74
C LYS A 37 1.77 -12.68 -5.54
N SER A 38 1.74 -13.21 -4.31
CA SER A 38 2.21 -14.57 -3.98
C SER A 38 1.39 -15.65 -4.66
N SER A 39 0.09 -15.43 -4.87
CA SER A 39 -0.78 -16.34 -5.62
C SER A 39 -0.49 -16.40 -7.13
N LYS A 40 0.38 -15.55 -7.69
CA LYS A 40 0.71 -15.53 -9.13
C LYS A 40 1.78 -16.56 -9.55
N GLY A 41 2.18 -17.49 -8.67
CA GLY A 41 3.15 -18.54 -9.00
C GLY A 41 4.60 -18.07 -9.09
N LEU A 42 4.96 -16.99 -8.38
CA LEU A 42 6.34 -16.53 -8.27
C LEU A 42 7.16 -17.43 -7.33
N ILE A 43 8.43 -17.65 -7.64
CA ILE A 43 9.34 -18.40 -6.76
C ILE A 43 9.55 -17.67 -5.42
N GLU A 44 9.72 -18.44 -4.34
CA GLU A 44 9.79 -17.92 -2.97
C GLU A 44 10.91 -16.89 -2.77
N ILE A 45 12.09 -17.11 -3.37
CA ILE A 45 13.22 -16.17 -3.26
C ILE A 45 12.89 -14.80 -3.88
N THR A 46 12.11 -14.78 -4.97
CA THR A 46 11.65 -13.55 -5.61
C THR A 46 10.62 -12.83 -4.74
N LEU A 47 9.66 -13.58 -4.17
CA LEU A 47 8.67 -13.04 -3.24
C LEU A 47 9.34 -12.43 -2.00
N LYS A 48 10.28 -13.15 -1.39
CA LYS A 48 11.07 -12.67 -0.25
C LYS A 48 11.86 -11.41 -0.61
N GLY A 49 12.48 -11.36 -1.78
CA GLY A 49 13.18 -10.16 -2.26
C GLY A 49 12.26 -8.96 -2.45
N ILE A 50 11.04 -9.17 -2.97
CA ILE A 50 10.03 -8.12 -3.13
C ILE A 50 9.63 -7.57 -1.76
N TRP A 51 9.23 -8.45 -0.83
CA TRP A 51 8.80 -8.06 0.52
C TRP A 51 9.90 -7.36 1.29
N ASN A 52 11.11 -7.93 1.32
CA ASN A 52 12.25 -7.36 2.01
C ASN A 52 12.63 -5.96 1.50
N SER A 53 12.46 -5.71 0.19
CA SER A 53 12.66 -4.35 -0.35
C SER A 53 11.66 -3.35 0.21
N LEU A 54 10.40 -3.76 0.40
CA LEU A 54 9.36 -2.91 1.00
C LEU A 54 9.64 -2.70 2.49
N GLU A 55 10.05 -3.74 3.21
CA GLU A 55 10.41 -3.66 4.63
C GLU A 55 11.61 -2.75 4.87
N LEU A 56 12.65 -2.84 4.05
CA LEU A 56 13.87 -2.04 4.22
C LEU A 56 13.71 -0.59 3.79
N HIS A 57 13.00 -0.34 2.68
CA HIS A 57 12.98 0.98 2.06
C HIS A 57 11.67 1.73 2.26
N ILE A 58 10.53 1.07 2.34
CA ILE A 58 9.22 1.75 2.30
C ILE A 58 8.60 1.84 3.69
N PHE A 59 8.49 0.70 4.39
CA PHE A 59 7.81 0.63 5.68
C PHE A 59 8.37 1.52 6.80
N PRO A 60 9.70 1.72 6.96
CA PRO A 60 10.22 2.62 7.98
C PRO A 60 9.78 4.08 7.82
N TYR A 61 9.42 4.50 6.61
CA TYR A 61 9.05 5.89 6.33
C TYR A 61 7.54 6.10 6.25
N ILE A 62 6.82 5.21 5.56
CA ILE A 62 5.39 5.40 5.26
C ILE A 62 4.52 4.19 5.63
N GLY A 63 5.10 3.11 6.15
CA GLY A 63 4.40 1.84 6.39
C GLY A 63 3.22 1.98 7.36
N ASN A 64 3.40 2.79 8.41
CA ASN A 64 2.36 3.06 9.42
C ASN A 64 1.49 4.27 9.07
N SER A 65 1.78 4.97 7.98
CA SER A 65 0.98 6.10 7.55
C SER A 65 -0.30 5.62 6.86
N SER A 66 -1.42 6.29 7.14
CA SER A 66 -2.68 6.06 6.43
C SER A 66 -2.48 6.31 4.94
N ILE A 67 -2.94 5.37 4.12
CA ILE A 67 -2.72 5.39 2.66
C ILE A 67 -3.31 6.64 1.99
N PHE A 68 -4.37 7.20 2.58
CA PHE A 68 -5.04 8.43 2.13
C PHE A 68 -4.28 9.72 2.47
N LYS A 69 -3.32 9.66 3.40
CA LYS A 69 -2.51 10.81 3.80
C LYS A 69 -1.14 10.85 3.12
N ILE A 70 -0.73 9.75 2.48
CA ILE A 70 0.57 9.65 1.82
C ILE A 70 0.55 10.49 0.54
N LYS A 71 1.55 11.35 0.37
CA LYS A 71 1.70 12.21 -0.80
C LYS A 71 2.93 11.81 -1.62
N ALA A 72 3.01 12.29 -2.86
CA ALA A 72 4.18 12.14 -3.73
C ALA A 72 5.51 12.55 -3.04
N LYS A 73 5.45 13.56 -2.15
CA LYS A 73 6.61 14.04 -1.38
C LYS A 73 7.13 12.99 -0.40
N ASP A 74 6.27 12.18 0.21
CA ASP A 74 6.68 11.12 1.14
C ASP A 74 7.44 10.02 0.39
N PHE A 75 6.97 9.63 -0.80
CA PHE A 75 7.71 8.71 -1.66
C PHE A 75 9.04 9.30 -2.13
N THR A 76 9.09 10.60 -2.42
CA THR A 76 10.34 11.26 -2.82
C THR A 76 11.40 11.16 -1.72
N LYS A 77 11.01 11.39 -0.45
CA LYS A 77 11.90 11.22 0.71
C LYS A 77 12.42 9.78 0.83
N VAL A 78 11.56 8.79 0.59
CA VAL A 78 11.95 7.38 0.58
C VAL A 78 12.99 7.06 -0.51
N MET A 79 12.85 7.68 -1.68
CA MET A 79 13.75 7.44 -2.82
C MET A 79 15.05 8.27 -2.77
N GLU A 80 15.09 9.35 -1.99
CA GLU A 80 16.26 10.24 -1.86
C GLU A 80 17.57 9.50 -1.52
N PRO A 81 17.65 8.64 -0.49
CA PRO A 81 18.88 7.91 -0.19
C PRO A 81 19.26 6.95 -1.32
N LEU A 82 18.28 6.31 -1.97
CA LEU A 82 18.54 5.43 -3.13
C LEU A 82 19.07 6.23 -4.32
N ARG A 83 18.58 7.45 -4.52
CA ARG A 83 18.99 8.34 -5.60
C ARG A 83 20.40 8.85 -5.38
N ALA A 84 20.74 9.26 -4.15
CA ALA A 84 22.09 9.68 -3.78
C ALA A 84 23.12 8.54 -3.98
N ASN A 85 22.70 7.29 -3.80
CA ASN A 85 23.53 6.10 -4.03
C ASN A 85 23.51 5.60 -5.49
N GLY A 86 22.89 6.32 -6.43
CA GLY A 86 22.83 5.92 -7.84
C GLY A 86 21.97 4.69 -8.14
N LYS A 87 21.13 4.23 -7.21
CA LYS A 87 20.33 2.99 -7.33
C LYS A 87 19.04 3.20 -8.12
N LEU A 88 19.16 3.69 -9.37
CA LEU A 88 18.02 4.07 -10.21
C LEU A 88 17.10 2.89 -10.56
N GLU A 89 17.66 1.70 -10.79
CA GLU A 89 16.85 0.50 -11.03
C GLU A 89 16.01 0.09 -9.82
N THR A 90 16.59 0.21 -8.61
CA THR A 90 15.88 -0.06 -7.36
C THR A 90 14.71 0.91 -7.19
N ILE A 91 14.92 2.20 -7.47
CA ILE A 91 13.86 3.22 -7.44
C ILE A 91 12.74 2.87 -8.43
N LYS A 92 13.09 2.53 -9.68
CA LYS A 92 12.11 2.15 -10.70
C LYS A 92 11.26 0.95 -10.25
N ARG A 93 11.90 -0.09 -9.70
CA ARG A 93 11.19 -1.28 -9.19
C ARG A 93 10.29 -0.95 -8.01
N LEU A 94 10.74 -0.12 -7.06
CA LEU A 94 9.92 0.30 -5.93
C LEU A 94 8.73 1.15 -6.37
N CYS A 95 8.93 2.09 -7.31
CA CYS A 95 7.86 2.92 -7.85
C CYS A 95 6.76 2.08 -8.52
N GLN A 96 7.15 1.05 -9.30
CA GLN A 96 6.18 0.12 -9.89
C GLN A 96 5.38 -0.61 -8.82
N ARG A 97 6.04 -1.16 -7.79
CA ARG A 97 5.37 -1.88 -6.70
C ARG A 97 4.43 -0.97 -5.92
N ILE A 98 4.87 0.23 -5.59
CA ILE A 98 4.03 1.25 -4.93
C ILE A 98 2.80 1.52 -5.78
N ASN A 99 2.96 1.72 -7.09
CA ASN A 99 1.84 1.95 -7.98
C ASN A 99 0.87 0.76 -8.03
N GLU A 100 1.39 -0.48 -8.07
CA GLU A 100 0.54 -1.68 -7.98
C GLU A 100 -0.23 -1.76 -6.65
N ILE A 101 0.41 -1.41 -5.52
CA ILE A 101 -0.22 -1.39 -4.20
C ILE A 101 -1.30 -0.29 -4.13
N MET A 102 -1.02 0.88 -4.69
CA MET A 102 -1.94 2.02 -4.70
C MET A 102 -3.15 1.77 -5.59
N PHE A 103 -2.98 1.05 -6.70
CA PHE A 103 -4.09 0.69 -7.61
C PHE A 103 -5.05 -0.34 -7.01
N MET A 104 -4.61 -1.09 -6.00
CA MET A 104 -5.42 -2.11 -5.33
C MET A 104 -6.32 -1.55 -4.22
N LEU A 105 -6.11 -0.29 -3.84
CA LEU A 105 -6.97 0.44 -2.90
C LEU A 105 -8.32 0.78 -3.56
#